data_AF-A0A560W693-F1
#
_entry.id   AF-A0A560W693-F1
#
_cell.length_a   1.000
_cell.length_b   1.000
_cell.length_c   1.000
_cell.angle_alpha   90.00
_cell.angle_beta   90.00
_cell.angle_gamma   90.00
#
_symmetry.space_group_name_H-M   'P 1'
#
loop_
_entity.id
_entity.type
_entity.pdbx_description
1 polymer ?
#
loop_
_entity_poly.entity_id
_entity_poly.type
_entity_poly.pdbx_seq_one_letter_code
_entity_poly.pdbx_strand_id
1 'polypeptide(L)'
;MRGLAATALALTPLASSAPAHAAETLPLAEAVASLQPAVESRDGYSRSAFRHWSTGDDPADGCNTRKEVLLDEAVEPPEVGASCRLTAGRG
;
A
#
# COMPACT_ATOMS: atom_id res chain seq x y z
N MET A 1 -54.33 -1.81 54.35
CA MET A 1 -53.07 -2.28 53.74
C MET A 1 -53.36 -2.53 52.26
N ARG A 2 -52.81 -1.73 51.34
CA ARG A 2 -53.15 -1.74 49.91
C ARG A 2 -51.90 -2.03 49.08
N GLY A 3 -51.91 -3.21 48.46
CA GLY A 3 -51.47 -3.52 47.08
C GLY A 3 -50.05 -3.16 46.66
N LEU A 4 -49.27 -4.19 46.35
CA LEU A 4 -47.97 -4.09 45.67
C LEU A 4 -48.10 -3.33 44.34
N ALA A 5 -47.27 -2.30 44.15
CA ALA A 5 -47.11 -1.66 42.85
C ALA A 5 -46.22 -2.55 41.96
N ALA A 6 -46.82 -3.05 40.88
CA ALA A 6 -46.16 -3.87 39.88
C ALA A 6 -45.03 -3.08 39.18
N THR A 7 -43.84 -3.68 39.16
CA THR A 7 -42.67 -3.20 38.41
C THR A 7 -42.94 -3.31 36.91
N ALA A 8 -43.17 -2.18 36.24
CA ALA A 8 -43.20 -2.12 34.79
C ALA A 8 -41.76 -2.24 34.25
N LEU A 9 -41.39 -3.43 33.78
CA LEU A 9 -40.17 -3.64 33.01
C LEU A 9 -40.33 -2.91 31.66
N ALA A 10 -39.61 -1.79 31.50
CA ALA A 10 -39.53 -1.09 30.22
C ALA A 10 -38.90 -2.03 29.18
N LEU A 11 -39.67 -2.36 28.13
CA LEU A 11 -39.13 -3.03 26.94
C LEU A 11 -38.25 -2.03 26.18
N THR A 12 -36.95 -2.00 26.50
CA THR A 12 -35.96 -1.39 25.62
C THR A 12 -35.80 -2.29 24.40
N PRO A 13 -36.03 -1.79 23.16
CA PRO A 13 -35.68 -2.55 21.98
C PRO A 13 -34.16 -2.69 21.93
N LEU A 14 -33.64 -3.90 22.10
CA LEU A 14 -32.27 -4.22 21.69
C LEU A 14 -32.23 -4.14 20.16
N ALA A 15 -31.96 -2.95 19.63
CA ALA A 15 -31.63 -2.80 18.22
C ALA A 15 -30.27 -3.48 18.00
N SER A 16 -30.30 -4.75 17.57
CA SER A 16 -29.12 -5.44 17.10
C SER A 16 -28.68 -4.76 15.81
N SER A 17 -27.52 -4.12 15.82
CA SER A 17 -26.87 -3.65 14.59
C SER A 17 -26.59 -4.88 13.72
N ALA A 18 -27.26 -4.97 12.58
CA ALA A 18 -26.91 -5.97 11.58
C ALA A 18 -25.43 -5.82 11.19
N PRO A 19 -24.71 -6.93 10.93
CA PRO A 19 -23.33 -6.84 10.44
C PRO A 19 -23.30 -6.01 9.16
N ALA A 20 -22.37 -5.06 9.09
CA ALA A 20 -22.16 -4.28 7.89
C ALA A 20 -21.58 -5.18 6.79
N HIS A 21 -22.26 -5.22 5.65
CA HIS A 21 -21.76 -5.85 4.44
C HIS A 21 -21.53 -4.77 3.38
N ALA A 22 -20.57 -5.00 2.49
CA ALA A 22 -20.36 -4.12 1.35
C ALA A 22 -21.64 -4.06 0.51
N ALA A 23 -22.05 -2.84 0.13
CA ALA A 23 -23.23 -2.63 -0.70
C ALA A 23 -23.05 -3.24 -2.11
N GLU A 24 -21.82 -3.28 -2.60
CA GLU A 24 -21.42 -3.95 -3.84
C GLU A 24 -20.12 -4.72 -3.61
N THR A 25 -19.99 -5.84 -4.33
CA THR A 25 -18.77 -6.63 -4.40
C THR A 25 -18.33 -6.75 -5.84
N LEU A 26 -17.02 -6.62 -6.08
CA LEU A 26 -16.40 -6.79 -7.39
C LEU A 26 -15.36 -7.90 -7.31
N PRO A 27 -15.17 -8.69 -8.38
CA PRO A 27 -14.02 -9.57 -8.49
C PRO A 27 -12.72 -8.76 -8.33
N LEU A 28 -11.75 -9.31 -7.58
CA LEU A 28 -10.48 -8.61 -7.30
C LEU A 28 -9.79 -8.13 -8.59
N ALA A 29 -9.79 -8.97 -9.62
CA ALA A 29 -9.18 -8.63 -10.91
C ALA A 29 -9.84 -7.41 -11.56
N GLU A 30 -11.17 -7.30 -11.49
CA GLU A 30 -11.92 -6.15 -12.02
C GLU A 30 -11.66 -4.89 -11.19
N ALA A 31 -11.62 -5.02 -9.86
CA ALA A 31 -11.29 -3.92 -8.97
C ALA A 31 -9.88 -3.36 -9.23
N VAL A 32 -8.88 -4.22 -9.42
CA VAL A 32 -7.51 -3.80 -9.76
C VAL A 32 -7.47 -3.14 -11.14
N ALA A 33 -8.17 -3.71 -12.13
CA ALA A 33 -8.22 -3.16 -13.48
C ALA A 33 -8.91 -1.78 -13.55
N SER A 34 -9.75 -1.45 -12.56
CA SER A 34 -10.44 -0.15 -12.47
C SER A 34 -9.56 1.00 -11.94
N LEU A 35 -8.37 0.70 -11.41
CA LEU A 35 -7.46 1.72 -10.88
C LEU A 35 -6.93 2.59 -12.01
N GLN A 36 -7.06 3.91 -11.86
CA GLN A 36 -6.51 4.86 -12.81
C GLN A 36 -4.99 4.98 -12.62
N PRO A 37 -4.19 4.85 -13.69
CA PRO A 37 -2.75 5.13 -13.61
C PRO A 37 -2.52 6.59 -13.20
N ALA A 38 -1.56 6.81 -12.32
CA ALA A 38 -1.13 8.13 -11.91
C ALA A 38 0.39 8.25 -12.04
N VAL A 39 0.89 9.48 -12.09
CA VAL A 39 2.33 9.72 -12.01
C VAL A 39 2.80 9.39 -10.60
N GLU A 40 3.92 8.66 -10.51
CA GLU A 40 4.59 8.37 -9.26
C GLU A 40 4.84 9.65 -8.44
N SER A 41 4.30 9.72 -7.22
CA SER A 41 4.62 10.78 -6.28
C SER A 41 5.84 10.40 -5.45
N ARG A 42 6.80 11.33 -5.37
CA ARG A 42 7.99 11.21 -4.53
C ARG A 42 7.90 12.07 -3.28
N ASP A 43 6.73 12.63 -2.98
CA ASP A 43 6.55 13.54 -1.86
C ASP A 43 6.86 12.83 -0.55
N GLY A 44 7.65 13.49 0.31
CA GLY A 44 8.13 12.91 1.57
C GLY A 44 9.28 11.90 1.43
N TYR A 45 9.67 11.48 0.22
CA TYR A 45 10.83 10.62 0.02
C TYR A 45 12.14 11.41 0.15
N SER A 46 12.98 11.03 1.12
CA SER A 46 14.34 11.56 1.26
C SER A 46 15.38 10.45 1.14
N ARG A 47 16.24 10.52 0.11
CA ARG A 47 17.34 9.57 -0.10
C ARG A 47 18.26 9.48 1.12
N SER A 48 18.52 10.60 1.80
CA SER A 48 19.47 10.65 2.92
C SER A 48 18.98 9.93 4.18
N ALA A 49 17.67 9.59 4.26
CA ALA A 49 17.12 8.77 5.33
C ALA A 49 17.55 7.29 5.22
N PHE A 50 17.91 6.81 4.02
CA PHE A 50 18.28 5.42 3.74
C PHE A 50 19.77 5.33 3.38
N ARG A 51 20.63 5.38 4.41
CA ARG A 51 22.09 5.51 4.22
C ARG A 51 22.81 4.19 3.93
N HIS A 52 22.22 3.06 4.33
CA HIS A 52 22.87 1.76 4.24
C HIS A 52 22.22 0.94 3.14
N TRP A 53 22.79 1.03 1.95
CA TRP A 53 22.53 0.09 0.86
C TRP A 53 23.69 -0.90 0.81
N SER A 54 23.42 -2.20 0.64
CA SER A 54 24.50 -3.15 0.37
C SER A 54 25.05 -2.91 -1.03
N THR A 55 26.21 -3.50 -1.32
CA THR A 55 26.87 -3.44 -2.63
C THR A 55 26.17 -4.27 -3.71
N GLY A 56 24.86 -4.49 -3.58
CA GLY A 56 24.10 -5.32 -4.52
C GLY A 56 24.54 -6.78 -4.52
N ASP A 57 24.27 -7.44 -5.64
CA ASP A 57 24.62 -8.84 -5.89
C ASP A 57 26.04 -8.99 -6.45
N ASP A 58 26.49 -8.03 -7.28
CA ASP A 58 27.88 -7.94 -7.76
C ASP A 58 28.60 -6.75 -7.10
N PRO A 59 29.46 -6.98 -6.09
CA PRO A 59 30.17 -5.88 -5.44
C PRO A 59 31.12 -5.08 -6.34
N ALA A 60 31.45 -5.56 -7.54
CA ALA A 60 32.42 -4.95 -8.44
C ALA A 60 31.81 -3.95 -9.44
N ASP A 61 30.49 -3.96 -9.65
CA ASP A 61 29.83 -3.14 -10.69
C ASP A 61 29.50 -1.71 -10.23
N GLY A 62 29.61 -1.44 -8.92
CA GLY A 62 29.30 -0.14 -8.31
C GLY A 62 27.80 0.18 -8.24
N CYS A 63 26.93 -0.78 -8.56
CA CYS A 63 25.52 -0.77 -8.24
C CYS A 63 25.34 -1.11 -6.76
N ASN A 64 24.27 -0.59 -6.19
CA ASN A 64 23.86 -0.94 -4.83
C ASN A 64 22.48 -1.56 -4.93
N THR A 65 22.00 -2.24 -3.88
CA THR A 65 20.75 -3.02 -3.93
C THR A 65 19.58 -2.27 -4.55
N ARG A 66 19.47 -0.95 -4.29
CA ARG A 66 18.43 -0.13 -4.90
C ARG A 66 18.53 -0.07 -6.41
N LYS A 67 19.74 0.14 -6.93
CA LYS A 67 19.96 0.26 -8.37
C LYS A 67 19.76 -1.08 -9.06
N GLU A 68 20.11 -2.19 -8.41
CA GLU A 68 19.78 -3.54 -8.91
C GLU A 68 18.28 -3.70 -9.10
N VAL A 69 17.49 -3.38 -8.08
CA VAL A 69 16.03 -3.49 -8.16
C VAL A 69 15.47 -2.59 -9.26
N LEU A 70 15.98 -1.37 -9.40
CA LEU A 70 15.55 -0.46 -10.47
C LEU A 70 15.93 -0.96 -11.88
N LEU A 71 16.94 -1.81 -12.00
CA LEU A 71 17.32 -2.42 -13.28
C LEU A 71 16.48 -3.67 -13.57
N ASP A 72 16.22 -4.49 -12.55
CA ASP A 72 15.46 -5.74 -12.66
C ASP A 72 13.96 -5.51 -12.89
N GLU A 73 13.36 -4.52 -12.20
CA GLU A 73 11.93 -4.25 -12.26
C GLU A 73 11.54 -3.29 -13.40
N ALA A 74 12.51 -2.69 -14.09
CA ALA A 74 12.21 -1.72 -15.14
C ALA A 74 11.54 -2.38 -16.35
N VAL A 75 10.36 -1.86 -16.71
CA VAL A 75 9.69 -2.20 -17.99
C VAL A 75 10.54 -1.74 -19.18
N GLU A 76 11.14 -0.55 -19.07
CA GLU A 76 12.13 -0.06 -20.03
C GLU A 76 13.43 0.28 -19.30
N PRO A 77 14.53 -0.42 -19.61
CA PRO A 77 15.77 -0.28 -18.87
C PRO A 77 16.30 1.16 -18.89
N PRO A 78 16.80 1.67 -17.76
CA PRO A 78 17.54 2.93 -17.73
C PRO A 78 18.89 2.78 -18.44
N GLU A 79 19.46 3.90 -18.89
CA GLU A 79 20.87 3.96 -19.27
C GLU A 79 21.74 3.85 -18.02
N VAL A 80 22.79 3.02 -18.09
CA VAL A 80 23.72 2.79 -16.98
C VAL A 80 25.06 3.48 -17.26
N GLY A 81 25.30 4.58 -16.55
CA GLY A 81 26.57 5.30 -16.57
C GLY A 81 27.57 4.83 -15.50
N ALA A 82 28.74 5.46 -15.46
CA ALA A 82 29.80 5.16 -14.50
C ALA A 82 29.31 5.15 -13.04
N SER A 83 29.81 4.18 -12.27
CA SER A 83 29.36 3.90 -10.89
C SER A 83 27.84 3.66 -10.82
N CYS A 84 27.31 2.96 -11.83
CA CYS A 84 25.90 2.60 -11.95
C CYS A 84 24.96 3.81 -11.84
N ARG A 85 25.28 4.90 -12.54
CA ARG A 85 24.39 6.07 -12.59
C ARG A 85 23.25 5.79 -13.55
N LEU A 86 22.05 5.62 -13.03
CA LEU A 86 20.85 5.37 -13.83
C LEU A 86 20.26 6.69 -14.34
N THR A 87 20.02 6.78 -15.66
CA THR A 87 19.35 7.91 -16.32
C THR A 87 18.31 7.41 -17.32
N ALA A 88 17.18 8.12 -17.43
CA ALA A 88 15.99 7.64 -18.13
C ALA A 88 15.50 6.28 -17.60
N GLY A 89 14.40 5.74 -18.11
CA GLY A 89 13.81 4.48 -17.65
C GLY A 89 12.38 4.64 -17.14
N ARG A 90 11.63 3.53 -17.21
CA ARG A 90 10.23 3.44 -16.78
C ARG A 90 10.05 2.12 -16.01
N GLY A 91 9.44 2.23 -14.84
CA GLY A 91 8.93 1.09 -14.06
C GLY A 91 7.50 0.73 -14.44
#